data_AF-A0A0D2MZT0-F1
#
_entry.id   AF-A0A0D2MZT0-F1
#
_cell.length_a   1.000
_cell.length_b   1.000
_cell.length_c   1.000
_cell.angle_alpha   90.00
_cell.angle_beta   90.00
_cell.angle_gamma   90.00
#
_symmetry.space_group_name_H-M   'P 1'
#
loop_
_entity.id
_entity.type
_entity.pdbx_description
1 polymer ?
#
loop_
_entity_poly.entity_id
_entity_poly.type
_entity_poly.pdbx_seq_one_letter_code
_entity_poly.pdbx_strand_id
1 'polypeptide(L)'
;MRKKAAWKRFWSNLAVFFVLQASILCLKLRLASLAPELEPPLDYRPNGYTADEALAVMKGYGTEARMTAVMLEVTDFLYSGAYAVLFASLLSVSLSVIDAPQVMHLLNLVPVATAIADAAENFLMLALLSSPRKDVAGWVVIASAVKWQLLLATASVVGGTGAFCVYKALKQAGKGTKHSKARNGAGAAVVEGEGPAGGAARGRKPARRA
;
A
#
# COMPACT_ATOMS: atom_id res chain seq x y z
N MET A 1 -19.82 -2.40 -3.75
CA MET A 1 -18.93 -3.43 -4.36
C MET A 1 -19.00 -4.72 -3.55
N ARG A 2 -19.13 -5.90 -4.18
CA ARG A 2 -19.11 -7.19 -3.44
C ARG A 2 -17.71 -7.40 -2.83
N LYS A 3 -17.61 -7.69 -1.52
CA LYS A 3 -16.33 -7.88 -0.79
C LYS A 3 -15.31 -8.77 -1.53
N LYS A 4 -15.78 -9.84 -2.18
CA LYS A 4 -14.95 -10.75 -2.99
C LYS A 4 -14.21 -10.04 -4.16
N ALA A 5 -14.88 -9.09 -4.83
CA ALA A 5 -14.29 -8.36 -5.94
C ALA A 5 -13.21 -7.37 -5.48
N ALA A 6 -13.40 -6.73 -4.32
CA ALA A 6 -12.41 -5.84 -3.72
C ALA A 6 -11.13 -6.59 -3.34
N TRP A 7 -11.28 -7.76 -2.71
CA TRP A 7 -10.15 -8.62 -2.37
C TRP A 7 -9.39 -9.14 -3.59
N LYS A 8 -10.09 -9.58 -4.64
CA LYS A 8 -9.44 -9.99 -5.89
C LYS A 8 -8.59 -8.87 -6.49
N ARG A 9 -9.13 -7.64 -6.55
CA ARG A 9 -8.41 -6.46 -7.05
C ARG A 9 -7.19 -6.13 -6.20
N PHE A 10 -7.32 -6.18 -4.87
CA PHE A 10 -6.21 -5.98 -3.96
C PHE A 10 -5.05 -6.95 -4.23
N TRP A 11 -5.33 -8.25 -4.32
CA TRP A 11 -4.29 -9.25 -4.60
C TRP A 11 -3.65 -9.08 -5.99
N SER A 12 -4.43 -8.73 -7.01
CA SER A 12 -3.89 -8.42 -8.34
C SER A 12 -2.96 -7.20 -8.30
N ASN A 13 -3.35 -6.12 -7.63
CA ASN A 13 -2.53 -4.92 -7.49
C ASN A 13 -1.23 -5.21 -6.69
N LEU A 14 -1.34 -6.03 -5.64
CA LEU A 14 -0.21 -6.44 -4.83
C LEU A 14 0.81 -7.26 -5.65
N ALA A 15 0.32 -8.17 -6.51
CA ALA A 15 1.19 -8.93 -7.39
C ALA A 15 1.94 -8.02 -8.38
N VAL A 16 1.24 -7.07 -9.01
CA VAL A 16 1.86 -6.08 -9.92
C VAL A 16 2.92 -5.27 -9.18
N PHE A 17 2.61 -4.80 -7.97
CA PHE A 17 3.54 -4.06 -7.12
C PHE A 17 4.82 -4.86 -6.84
N PHE A 18 4.72 -6.14 -6.47
CA PHE A 18 5.90 -6.98 -6.20
C PHE A 18 6.73 -7.26 -7.46
N VAL A 19 6.10 -7.45 -8.61
CA VAL A 19 6.81 -7.62 -9.89
C VAL A 19 7.62 -6.37 -10.21
N LEU A 20 7.00 -5.19 -10.11
CA LEU A 20 7.70 -3.92 -10.36
C LEU A 20 8.81 -3.68 -9.34
N GLN A 21 8.58 -3.97 -8.06
CA GLN A 21 9.61 -3.87 -7.01
C GLN A 21 10.81 -4.78 -7.30
N ALA A 22 10.58 -6.00 -7.79
CA ALA A 22 11.64 -6.92 -8.18
C ALA A 22 12.41 -6.38 -9.39
N SER A 23 11.72 -5.81 -10.39
CA SER A 23 12.36 -5.16 -11.53
C SER A 23 13.24 -3.97 -11.11
N ILE A 24 12.75 -3.10 -10.23
CA ILE A 24 13.51 -1.98 -9.64
C ILE A 24 14.75 -2.50 -8.91
N LEU A 25 14.60 -3.54 -8.08
CA LEU A 25 15.73 -4.14 -7.36
C LEU A 25 16.80 -4.69 -8.32
N CYS A 26 16.38 -5.41 -9.38
CA CYS A 26 17.31 -5.91 -10.39
C CYS A 26 18.06 -4.78 -11.11
N LEU A 27 17.35 -3.72 -11.50
CA LEU A 27 17.94 -2.55 -12.15
C LEU A 27 18.90 -1.81 -11.21
N LYS A 28 18.56 -1.69 -9.93
CA LYS A 28 19.43 -1.12 -8.90
C LYS A 28 20.71 -1.93 -8.71
N LEU A 29 20.60 -3.25 -8.56
CA LEU A 29 21.77 -4.13 -8.42
C LEU A 29 22.68 -4.04 -9.65
N ARG A 30 22.09 -3.94 -10.84
CA ARG A 30 22.84 -3.72 -12.07
C ARG A 30 23.53 -2.35 -12.05
N LEU A 31 22.84 -1.28 -11.68
CA LEU A 31 23.41 0.07 -11.60
C LEU A 31 24.58 0.12 -10.60
N ALA A 32 24.41 -0.50 -9.43
CA ALA A 32 25.45 -0.63 -8.41
C ALA A 32 26.71 -1.35 -8.95
N SER A 33 26.53 -2.38 -9.79
CA SER A 33 27.64 -3.09 -10.40
C SER A 33 28.37 -2.28 -11.49
N LEU A 34 27.68 -1.34 -12.13
CA LEU A 34 28.21 -0.52 -13.23
C LEU A 34 28.84 0.80 -12.74
N ALA A 35 28.43 1.30 -11.58
CA ALA A 35 28.93 2.54 -10.98
C ALA A 35 28.98 2.44 -9.44
N PRO A 36 29.81 1.53 -8.89
CA PRO A 36 29.86 1.25 -7.45
C PRO A 36 30.27 2.45 -6.60
N GLU A 37 31.08 3.36 -7.15
CA GLU A 37 31.51 4.60 -6.50
C GLU A 37 30.39 5.64 -6.31
N LEU A 38 29.25 5.45 -6.99
CA LEU A 38 28.10 6.36 -6.94
C LEU A 38 26.96 5.81 -6.05
N GLU A 39 27.16 4.67 -5.39
CA GLU A 39 26.20 4.10 -4.43
C GLU A 39 26.10 4.92 -3.13
N PRO A 40 24.89 5.10 -2.55
CA PRO A 40 23.60 4.67 -3.08
C PRO A 40 23.09 5.61 -4.19
N PRO A 41 22.20 5.13 -5.09
CA PRO A 41 21.53 5.97 -6.08
C PRO A 41 20.83 7.14 -5.39
N LEU A 42 20.68 8.27 -6.10
CA LEU A 42 20.19 9.53 -5.52
C LEU A 42 18.88 9.34 -4.75
N ASP A 43 17.93 8.60 -5.31
CA ASP A 43 16.63 8.32 -4.69
C ASP A 43 16.69 7.59 -3.36
N TYR A 44 17.79 6.90 -3.07
CA TYR A 44 17.96 6.09 -1.86
C TYR A 44 18.85 6.77 -0.82
N ARG A 45 19.20 8.04 -1.00
CA ARG A 45 19.97 8.81 -0.02
C ARG A 45 19.01 9.33 1.07
N PRO A 46 19.05 8.76 2.29
CA PRO A 46 18.06 9.06 3.33
C PRO A 46 18.13 10.50 3.83
N ASN A 47 19.28 11.14 3.70
CA ASN A 47 19.51 12.51 4.13
C ASN A 47 19.28 13.54 3.00
N GLY A 48 18.76 13.10 1.85
CA GLY A 48 18.71 13.89 0.63
C GLY A 48 20.08 14.07 -0.02
N TYR A 49 20.14 14.98 -0.97
CA TYR A 49 21.35 15.33 -1.72
C TYR A 49 21.25 16.76 -2.24
N THR A 50 22.39 17.35 -2.55
CA THR A 50 22.52 18.69 -3.14
C THR A 50 22.46 18.63 -4.66
N ALA A 51 22.21 19.79 -5.29
CA ALA A 51 22.19 19.88 -6.75
C ALA A 51 23.57 19.56 -7.37
N ASP A 52 24.66 19.93 -6.69
CA ASP A 52 26.02 19.64 -7.16
C ASP A 52 26.35 18.14 -7.05
N GLU A 53 25.87 17.45 -6.01
CA GLU A 53 25.96 15.99 -5.91
C GLU A 53 25.14 15.28 -7.00
N ALA A 54 23.91 15.74 -7.26
CA ALA A 54 23.08 15.18 -8.33
C ALA A 54 23.78 15.31 -9.69
N LEU A 55 24.34 16.48 -9.99
CA LEU A 55 25.13 16.69 -11.20
C LEU A 55 26.37 15.79 -11.26
N ALA A 56 27.09 15.65 -10.15
CA ALA A 56 28.29 14.82 -10.09
C ALA A 56 27.95 13.36 -10.41
N VAL A 57 26.86 12.82 -9.83
CA VAL A 57 26.38 11.46 -10.11
C VAL A 57 26.00 11.31 -11.59
N MET A 58 25.19 12.22 -12.15
CA MET A 58 24.76 12.10 -13.55
C MET A 58 25.90 12.21 -14.56
N LYS A 59 26.94 12.98 -14.23
CA LYS A 59 28.17 13.08 -15.04
C LYS A 59 29.08 11.86 -14.87
N GLY A 60 29.07 11.23 -13.70
CA GLY A 60 29.84 10.03 -13.40
C GLY A 60 29.34 8.78 -14.11
N TYR A 61 28.06 8.73 -14.48
CA TYR A 61 27.53 7.59 -15.24
C TYR A 61 28.14 7.47 -16.63
N GLY A 62 28.87 6.36 -16.85
CA GLY A 62 29.20 5.85 -18.18
C GLY A 62 27.96 5.44 -18.98
N THR A 63 28.14 5.12 -20.26
CA THR A 63 27.02 4.87 -21.20
C THR A 63 26.05 3.78 -20.72
N GLU A 64 26.56 2.64 -20.25
CA GLU A 64 25.71 1.53 -19.78
C GLU A 64 25.01 1.85 -18.45
N ALA A 65 25.72 2.50 -17.53
CA ALA A 65 25.16 2.94 -16.26
C ALA A 65 24.02 3.95 -16.50
N ARG A 66 24.22 4.90 -17.43
CA ARG A 66 23.21 5.88 -17.82
C ARG A 66 21.97 5.23 -18.43
N MET A 67 22.16 4.25 -19.32
CA MET A 67 21.03 3.50 -19.89
C MET A 67 20.27 2.72 -18.81
N THR A 68 20.99 2.12 -17.87
CA THR A 68 20.38 1.42 -16.73
C THR A 68 19.62 2.38 -15.82
N ALA A 69 20.17 3.56 -15.54
CA ALA A 69 19.50 4.62 -14.79
C ALA A 69 18.22 5.08 -15.51
N VAL A 70 18.26 5.32 -16.82
CA VAL A 70 17.05 5.67 -17.60
C VAL A 70 15.97 4.57 -17.49
N MET A 71 16.35 3.30 -17.59
CA MET A 71 15.41 2.18 -17.40
C MET A 71 14.84 2.15 -15.98
N LEU A 72 15.66 2.47 -14.97
CA LEU A 72 15.22 2.56 -13.57
C LEU A 72 14.17 3.66 -13.42
N GLU A 73 14.43 4.88 -13.87
CA GLU A 73 13.48 6.02 -13.80
C GLU A 73 12.15 5.74 -14.51
N VAL A 74 12.19 5.11 -15.70
CA VAL A 74 10.98 4.74 -16.44
C VAL A 74 10.19 3.65 -15.71
N THR A 75 10.89 2.70 -15.09
CA THR A 75 10.25 1.65 -14.29
C THR A 75 9.63 2.25 -13.02
N ASP A 76 10.33 3.17 -12.37
CA ASP A 76 9.83 3.88 -11.19
C ASP A 76 8.59 4.70 -11.53
N PHE A 77 8.51 5.34 -12.70
CA PHE A 77 7.28 6.01 -13.16
C PHE A 77 6.05 5.07 -13.22
N LEU A 78 6.24 3.84 -13.73
CA LEU A 78 5.16 2.83 -13.74
C LEU A 78 4.83 2.34 -12.33
N TYR A 79 5.86 2.17 -11.50
CA TYR A 79 5.72 1.81 -10.10
C TYR A 79 4.97 2.86 -9.30
N SER A 80 5.14 4.15 -9.59
CA SER A 80 4.41 5.25 -8.94
C SER A 80 2.91 5.07 -9.06
N GLY A 81 2.44 4.77 -10.28
CA GLY A 81 1.03 4.48 -10.53
C GLY A 81 0.55 3.22 -9.81
N ALA A 82 1.35 2.16 -9.83
CA ALA A 82 1.01 0.89 -9.20
C ALA A 82 0.86 1.02 -7.67
N TYR A 83 1.79 1.70 -7.00
CA TYR A 83 1.70 1.86 -5.54
C TYR A 83 0.55 2.81 -5.16
N ALA A 84 0.28 3.88 -5.92
CA ALA A 84 -0.85 4.77 -5.64
C ALA A 84 -2.18 4.00 -5.69
N VAL A 85 -2.37 3.18 -6.72
CA VAL A 85 -3.55 2.31 -6.85
C VAL A 85 -3.62 1.31 -5.71
N LEU A 86 -2.50 0.68 -5.33
CA LEU A 86 -2.43 -0.27 -4.22
C LEU A 86 -2.81 0.38 -2.89
N PHE A 87 -2.18 1.50 -2.52
CA PHE A 87 -2.42 2.17 -1.25
C PHE A 87 -3.79 2.85 -1.18
N ALA A 88 -4.28 3.46 -2.25
CA ALA A 88 -5.65 3.98 -2.29
C ALA A 88 -6.68 2.84 -2.18
N SER A 89 -6.42 1.68 -2.81
CA SER A 89 -7.28 0.50 -2.66
C SER A 89 -7.29 -0.01 -1.21
N LEU A 90 -6.11 -0.12 -0.60
CA LEU A 90 -5.96 -0.56 0.80
C LEU A 90 -6.67 0.40 1.75
N LEU A 91 -6.45 1.70 1.59
CA LEU A 91 -7.09 2.73 2.40
C LEU A 91 -8.62 2.71 2.24
N SER A 92 -9.12 2.61 1.01
CA SER A 92 -10.55 2.50 0.74
C SER A 92 -11.19 1.27 1.38
N VAL A 93 -10.48 0.12 1.37
CA VAL A 93 -10.93 -1.09 2.07
C VAL A 93 -10.96 -0.85 3.58
N SER A 94 -9.89 -0.29 4.16
CA SER A 94 -9.81 0.02 5.59
C SER A 94 -10.91 0.96 6.05
N LEU A 95 -11.13 2.07 5.34
CA LEU A 95 -12.20 3.03 5.63
C LEU A 95 -13.58 2.40 5.53
N SER A 96 -13.79 1.50 4.56
CA SER A 96 -15.05 0.76 4.42
C SER A 96 -15.28 -0.24 5.56
N VAL A 97 -14.23 -0.82 6.15
CA VAL A 97 -14.34 -1.77 7.28
C VAL A 97 -14.78 -1.06 8.56
N ILE A 98 -14.45 0.22 8.72
CA ILE A 98 -14.79 0.99 9.92
C ILE A 98 -16.04 1.85 9.76
N ASP A 99 -16.72 1.78 8.61
CA ASP A 99 -17.86 2.64 8.24
C ASP A 99 -17.51 4.13 8.34
N ALA A 100 -16.34 4.52 7.82
CA ALA A 100 -15.87 5.90 7.88
C ALA A 100 -16.81 6.86 7.11
N PRO A 101 -16.94 8.13 7.54
CA PRO A 101 -17.64 9.16 6.79
C PRO A 101 -17.06 9.36 5.38
N GLN A 102 -17.91 9.73 4.41
CA GLN A 102 -17.48 9.91 3.00
C GLN A 102 -16.32 10.88 2.82
N VAL A 103 -16.24 11.94 3.65
CA VAL A 103 -15.13 12.91 3.61
C VAL A 103 -13.76 12.27 3.87
N MET A 104 -13.69 11.19 4.66
CA MET A 104 -12.43 10.48 4.93
C MET A 104 -11.90 9.76 3.69
N HIS A 105 -12.75 9.46 2.70
CA HIS A 105 -12.29 8.87 1.43
C HIS A 105 -11.48 9.85 0.58
N LEU A 106 -11.49 11.15 0.89
CA LEU A 106 -10.57 12.12 0.27
C LEU A 106 -9.11 11.86 0.62
N LEU A 107 -8.83 11.10 1.69
CA LEU A 107 -7.47 10.66 2.02
C LEU A 107 -6.84 9.77 0.93
N ASN A 108 -7.63 9.20 0.02
CA ASN A 108 -7.11 8.51 -1.16
C ASN A 108 -6.36 9.45 -2.12
N LEU A 109 -6.54 10.77 -2.01
CA LEU A 109 -5.76 11.75 -2.78
C LEU A 109 -4.30 11.80 -2.32
N VAL A 110 -3.98 11.35 -1.10
CA VAL A 110 -2.60 11.41 -0.58
C VAL A 110 -1.66 10.47 -1.36
N PRO A 111 -1.96 9.16 -1.53
CA PRO A 111 -1.17 8.29 -2.41
C PRO A 111 -1.08 8.78 -3.86
N VAL A 112 -2.15 9.39 -4.39
CA VAL A 112 -2.16 9.94 -5.75
C VAL A 112 -1.22 11.14 -5.87
N ALA A 113 -1.27 12.05 -4.89
CA ALA A 113 -0.35 13.18 -4.83
C ALA A 113 1.11 12.72 -4.71
N THR A 114 1.37 11.68 -3.90
CA THR A 114 2.71 11.07 -3.82
C THR A 114 3.16 10.58 -5.20
N ALA A 115 2.31 9.87 -5.95
CA ALA A 115 2.68 9.34 -7.26
C ALA A 115 2.90 10.43 -8.30
N ILE A 116 2.18 11.55 -8.21
CA ILE A 116 2.41 12.72 -9.07
C ILE A 116 3.76 13.34 -8.76
N ALA A 117 4.13 13.51 -7.48
CA ALA A 117 5.42 14.05 -7.10
C ALA A 117 6.59 13.14 -7.51
N ASP A 118 6.43 11.83 -7.33
CA ASP A 118 7.38 10.80 -7.76
C ASP A 118 7.56 10.81 -9.28
N ALA A 119 6.46 10.83 -10.05
CA ALA A 119 6.49 10.98 -11.50
C ALA A 119 7.19 12.27 -11.97
N ALA A 120 6.97 13.39 -11.26
CA ALA A 120 7.60 14.67 -11.57
C ALA A 120 9.12 14.64 -11.33
N GLU A 121 9.58 14.02 -10.24
CA GLU A 121 11.01 13.82 -10.00
C GLU A 121 11.63 12.91 -11.05
N ASN A 122 11.03 11.75 -11.36
CA ASN A 122 11.57 10.82 -12.35
C ASN A 122 11.68 11.47 -13.73
N PHE A 123 10.73 12.34 -14.09
CA PHE A 123 10.83 13.15 -15.31
C PHE A 123 12.02 14.12 -15.27
N LEU A 124 12.26 14.79 -14.14
CA LEU A 124 13.40 15.69 -13.96
C LEU A 124 14.74 14.93 -13.94
N MET A 125 14.77 13.72 -13.36
CA MET A 125 15.91 12.82 -13.37
C MET A 125 16.25 12.36 -14.79
N LEU A 126 15.25 11.98 -15.59
CA LEU A 126 15.42 11.69 -17.02
C LEU A 126 15.95 12.91 -17.79
N ALA A 127 15.43 14.10 -17.50
CA ALA A 127 15.95 15.34 -18.09
C ALA A 127 17.43 15.55 -17.71
N LEU A 128 17.79 15.30 -16.45
CA LEU A 128 19.16 15.45 -15.96
C LEU A 128 20.12 14.39 -16.53
N LEU A 129 19.66 13.16 -16.72
CA LEU A 129 20.39 12.07 -17.38
C LEU A 129 20.65 12.36 -18.86
N SER A 130 19.69 12.98 -19.55
CA SER A 130 19.84 13.35 -20.96
C SER A 130 20.77 14.56 -21.15
N SER A 131 20.67 15.57 -20.29
CA SER A 131 21.48 16.78 -20.34
C SER A 131 21.73 17.30 -18.91
N PRO A 132 22.91 17.03 -18.32
CA PRO A 132 23.23 17.48 -16.97
C PRO A 132 23.30 19.01 -16.88
N ARG A 133 22.26 19.63 -16.31
CA ARG A 133 22.15 21.09 -16.11
C ARG A 133 21.83 21.44 -14.67
N LYS A 134 22.45 22.51 -14.15
CA LYS A 134 22.38 22.88 -12.73
C LYS A 134 21.01 23.37 -12.28
N ASP A 135 20.28 24.05 -13.15
CA ASP A 135 18.89 24.43 -12.94
C ASP A 135 17.98 23.20 -12.74
N VAL A 136 18.11 22.20 -13.61
CA VAL A 136 17.34 20.94 -13.51
C VAL A 136 17.69 20.19 -12.23
N ALA A 137 18.98 20.10 -11.88
CA ALA A 137 19.41 19.45 -10.64
C ALA A 137 18.81 20.12 -9.39
N GLY A 138 18.67 21.45 -9.37
CA GLY A 138 17.97 22.16 -8.30
C GLY A 138 16.51 21.74 -8.18
N TRP A 139 15.80 21.60 -9.30
CA TRP A 139 14.41 21.13 -9.32
C TRP A 139 14.27 19.67 -8.88
N VAL A 140 15.21 18.81 -9.27
CA VAL A 140 15.25 17.40 -8.83
C VAL A 140 15.30 17.32 -7.30
N VAL A 141 16.18 18.09 -6.65
CA VAL A 141 16.29 18.09 -5.17
C VAL A 141 14.97 18.50 -4.51
N ILE A 142 14.31 19.53 -5.03
CA ILE A 142 13.01 20.00 -4.51
C ILE A 142 11.95 18.91 -4.72
N ALA A 143 11.87 18.33 -5.91
CA ALA A 143 10.91 17.27 -6.23
C ALA A 143 11.12 16.03 -5.34
N SER A 144 12.37 15.64 -5.12
CA SER A 144 12.74 14.53 -4.23
C SER A 144 12.29 14.78 -2.79
N ALA A 145 12.52 15.97 -2.26
CA ALA A 145 12.07 16.35 -0.93
C ALA A 145 10.53 16.27 -0.82
N VAL A 146 9.81 16.80 -1.82
CA VAL A 146 8.34 16.74 -1.86
C VAL A 146 7.85 15.29 -1.95
N LYS A 147 8.45 14.46 -2.80
CA LYS A 147 8.17 13.01 -2.92
C LYS A 147 8.27 12.36 -1.53
N TRP A 148 9.39 12.52 -0.85
CA TRP A 148 9.63 11.87 0.44
C TRP A 148 8.65 12.30 1.53
N GLN A 149 8.30 13.59 1.60
CA GLN A 149 7.28 14.06 2.54
C GLN A 149 5.90 13.46 2.25
N LEU A 150 5.50 13.40 0.98
CA LEU A 150 4.24 12.79 0.58
C LEU A 150 4.25 11.27 0.79
N LEU A 151 5.39 10.61 0.64
CA LEU A 151 5.52 9.17 0.86
C LEU A 151 5.35 8.83 2.33
N LEU A 152 5.97 9.62 3.22
CA LEU A 152 5.78 9.53 4.67
C LEU A 152 4.33 9.81 5.09
N ALA A 153 3.69 10.79 4.46
CA ALA A 153 2.27 11.09 4.68
C ALA A 153 1.38 9.91 4.26
N THR A 154 1.63 9.33 3.08
CA THR A 154 0.95 8.12 2.59
C THR A 154 1.14 6.95 3.55
N ALA A 155 2.37 6.67 3.97
CA ALA A 155 2.68 5.59 4.92
C ALA A 155 1.94 5.79 6.25
N SER A 156 1.91 7.03 6.76
CA SER A 156 1.23 7.38 8.02
C SER A 156 -0.28 7.22 7.93
N VAL A 157 -0.91 7.71 6.84
CA VAL A 157 -2.36 7.61 6.64
C VAL A 157 -2.79 6.17 6.44
N VAL A 158 -2.11 5.43 5.56
CA VAL A 158 -2.43 4.03 5.26
C VAL A 158 -2.15 3.13 6.46
N GLY A 159 -0.96 3.26 7.05
CA GLY A 159 -0.54 2.47 8.22
C GLY A 159 -1.40 2.78 9.45
N GLY A 160 -1.66 4.05 9.74
CA GLY A 160 -2.50 4.49 10.85
C GLY A 160 -3.94 3.99 10.72
N THR A 161 -4.55 4.13 9.53
CA THR A 161 -5.91 3.62 9.29
C THR A 161 -5.94 2.10 9.38
N GLY A 162 -4.94 1.41 8.84
CA GLY A 162 -4.81 -0.05 8.93
C GLY A 162 -4.71 -0.54 10.38
N ALA A 163 -3.82 0.05 11.17
CA ALA A 163 -3.64 -0.28 12.59
C ALA A 163 -4.92 -0.04 13.40
N PHE A 164 -5.63 1.06 13.13
CA PHE A 164 -6.91 1.34 13.77
C PHE A 164 -7.98 0.29 13.44
N CYS A 165 -8.05 -0.17 12.19
CA CYS A 165 -8.95 -1.25 11.78
C CYS A 165 -8.67 -2.55 12.56
N VAL A 166 -7.40 -2.93 12.67
CA VAL A 166 -6.97 -4.11 13.43
C VAL A 166 -7.35 -3.97 14.90
N TYR A 167 -7.07 -2.82 15.51
CA TYR A 167 -7.45 -2.53 16.90
C TYR A 167 -8.96 -2.68 17.13
N LYS A 168 -9.80 -2.11 16.26
CA LYS A 168 -11.26 -2.20 16.34
C LYS A 168 -11.73 -3.66 16.24
N ALA A 169 -11.16 -4.43 15.32
CA ALA A 169 -11.49 -5.85 15.14
C ALA A 169 -11.14 -6.69 16.38
N LEU A 170 -9.95 -6.50 16.96
CA LEU A 170 -9.53 -7.18 18.18
C LEU A 170 -10.42 -6.84 19.38
N LYS A 171 -10.80 -5.56 19.53
CA LYS A 171 -11.70 -5.11 20.60
C LYS A 171 -13.10 -5.72 20.50
N GLN A 172 -13.62 -5.92 19.29
CA GLN A 172 -14.91 -6.56 19.06
C GLN A 172 -14.85 -8.07 19.35
N ALA A 173 -13.79 -8.76 18.91
CA ALA A 173 -13.57 -10.18 19.18
C ALA A 173 -13.57 -10.50 20.69
N GLY A 174 -12.93 -9.64 21.50
CA GLY A 174 -12.88 -9.81 22.96
C GLY A 174 -14.22 -9.59 23.69
N LYS A 175 -15.16 -8.83 23.12
CA LYS A 175 -16.49 -8.63 23.71
C LYS A 175 -17.42 -9.83 23.46
N GLY A 176 -17.32 -10.46 22.29
CA GLY A 176 -18.14 -11.62 21.93
C GLY A 176 -17.91 -12.83 22.85
N THR A 177 -16.68 -13.03 23.32
CA THR A 177 -16.33 -14.15 24.22
C THR A 177 -16.93 -14.01 25.62
N LYS A 178 -17.10 -12.78 26.12
CA LYS A 178 -17.67 -12.52 27.46
C LYS A 178 -19.18 -12.79 27.50
N HIS A 179 -19.93 -12.44 26.46
CA HIS A 179 -21.36 -12.73 26.41
C HIS A 179 -21.69 -14.21 26.20
N SER A 180 -20.84 -14.97 25.51
CA SER A 180 -21.03 -16.42 25.33
C SER A 180 -20.85 -17.19 26.65
N LYS A 181 -19.86 -16.81 27.48
CA LYS A 181 -19.66 -17.43 28.82
C LYS A 181 -20.79 -17.10 29.80
N ALA A 182 -21.32 -15.88 29.79
CA ALA A 182 -22.43 -15.50 30.67
C ALA A 182 -23.73 -16.29 30.35
N ARG A 183 -23.97 -16.61 29.07
CA ARG A 183 -25.17 -17.33 28.64
C ARG A 183 -25.10 -18.84 28.92
N ASN A 184 -23.90 -19.44 28.82
CA ASN A 184 -23.70 -20.86 29.13
C ASN A 184 -23.56 -21.14 30.63
N GLY A 185 -23.13 -20.17 31.44
CA GLY A 185 -23.10 -20.29 32.91
C GLY A 185 -24.48 -20.26 33.56
N ALA A 186 -25.44 -19.55 32.96
CA ALA A 186 -26.82 -19.47 33.46
C ALA A 186 -27.68 -20.70 33.10
N GLY A 187 -27.30 -21.49 32.09
CA GLY A 187 -28.03 -22.69 31.65
C GLY A 187 -27.62 -23.99 32.35
N ALA A 188 -26.50 -24.00 33.10
CA ALA A 188 -26.01 -25.20 33.78
C ALA A 188 -26.62 -25.44 35.17
N ALA A 189 -27.46 -24.53 35.67
CA ALA A 189 -28.04 -24.61 37.02
C ALA A 189 -29.49 -25.13 37.07
N VAL A 190 -30.10 -25.53 35.94
CA VAL A 190 -31.51 -25.98 35.90
C VAL A 190 -31.68 -27.21 35.00
N VAL A 191 -31.06 -28.35 35.36
CA VAL A 191 -31.52 -29.67 34.90
C VAL A 191 -31.19 -30.72 35.98
N GLU A 192 -31.86 -30.63 37.12
CA GLU A 192 -32.19 -31.80 37.92
C GLU A 192 -33.71 -31.79 38.10
N GLY A 193 -34.39 -32.70 37.41
CA GLY A 193 -35.81 -32.93 37.61
C GLY A 193 -36.61 -33.21 36.35
N GLU A 194 -37.05 -34.46 36.24
CA GLU A 194 -38.29 -34.92 35.59
C GLU A 194 -38.27 -35.26 34.08
N GLY A 195 -38.09 -36.57 33.83
CA GLY A 195 -39.16 -37.38 33.23
C GLY A 195 -39.10 -37.68 31.73
N PRO A 196 -39.07 -38.96 31.30
CA PRO A 196 -39.31 -39.35 29.92
C PRO A 196 -40.82 -39.55 29.70
N ALA A 197 -41.42 -38.80 28.79
CA ALA A 197 -42.75 -39.14 28.27
C ALA A 197 -42.78 -38.92 26.76
N GLY A 198 -43.08 -40.03 26.07
CA GLY A 198 -43.11 -40.13 24.63
C GLY A 198 -44.16 -39.26 23.94
N GLY A 199 -44.03 -39.16 22.63
CA GLY A 199 -45.00 -38.49 21.76
C GLY A 199 -44.33 -38.14 20.44
N ALA A 200 -44.14 -39.13 19.56
CA ALA A 200 -45.08 -39.41 18.47
C ALA A 200 -45.11 -38.35 17.35
N ALA A 201 -44.58 -38.79 16.21
CA ALA A 201 -45.21 -38.72 14.89
C ALA A 201 -45.39 -37.36 14.16
N ARG A 202 -44.73 -37.32 13.00
CA ARG A 202 -45.28 -36.97 11.66
C ARG A 202 -45.85 -35.57 11.45
N GLY A 203 -45.21 -34.84 10.52
CA GLY A 203 -45.81 -33.69 9.84
C GLY A 203 -45.07 -33.33 8.55
N ARG A 204 -45.22 -34.16 7.51
CA ARG A 204 -44.83 -33.83 6.12
C ARG A 204 -45.77 -32.75 5.54
N LYS A 205 -45.23 -32.07 4.51
CA LYS A 205 -45.86 -31.40 3.33
C LYS A 205 -46.04 -29.87 3.43
N PRO A 206 -46.20 -29.17 2.28
CA PRO A 206 -45.52 -29.34 0.99
C PRO A 206 -45.12 -27.99 0.35
N ALA A 207 -44.52 -28.12 -0.84
CA ALA A 207 -44.10 -27.10 -1.78
C ALA A 207 -45.18 -26.13 -2.34
N ARG A 208 -44.67 -25.14 -3.10
CA ARG A 208 -45.30 -24.19 -4.06
C ARG A 208 -45.66 -22.83 -3.46
N ARG A 209 -45.52 -21.71 -4.17
CA ARG A 209 -45.70 -21.38 -5.61
C ARG A 209 -44.62 -20.37 -6.06
N ALA A 210 -44.02 -20.54 -7.23
CA ALA A 210 -44.39 -19.96 -8.54
C ALA A 210 -44.18 -18.44 -8.58
#